data_AF-A0A7J9FIT8-F1
#
_entry.id   AF-A0A7J9FIT8-F1
#
_cell.length_a   1.000
_cell.length_b   1.000
_cell.length_c   1.000
_cell.angle_alpha   90.00
_cell.angle_beta   90.00
_cell.angle_gamma   90.00
#
_symmetry.space_group_name_H-M   'P 1'
#
loop_
_entity.id
_entity.type
_entity.pdbx_description
1 polymer ?
#
loop_
_entity_poly.entity_id
_entity_poly.type
_entity_poly.pdbx_seq_one_letter_code
_entity_poly.pdbx_strand_id
1 'polypeptide(L)'
;MAILQNLQEEDVEWRAPWLIPDRILYRCGKFDWVPLLGIWGAVGYAPLLVLRQYGSRQFMPTTHGLAQCEFSYRGDNYKKKVKEISQAWNQACRMKSLVVGSMTTPEYSEWRSKRINDNISEINSEGVRQMEEYLQAIPSE
;
A
#
# COMPACT_ATOMS: atom_id res chain seq x y z
N MET A 1 21.59 -23.98 13.43
CA MET A 1 20.28 -24.43 12.89
C MET A 1 19.51 -23.20 12.46
N ALA A 2 19.62 -22.81 11.19
CA ALA A 2 18.89 -21.67 10.66
C ALA A 2 17.60 -22.19 10.00
N ILE A 3 16.51 -22.21 10.77
CA ILE A 3 15.20 -22.76 10.39
C ILE A 3 14.61 -22.09 9.13
N LEU A 4 15.12 -20.90 8.76
CA LEU A 4 14.60 -20.09 7.65
C LEU A 4 15.35 -20.25 6.33
N GLN A 5 16.51 -20.93 6.28
CA GLN A 5 17.36 -20.97 5.07
C GLN A 5 16.84 -21.88 3.95
N ASN A 6 15.96 -22.84 4.26
CA ASN A 6 15.49 -23.84 3.32
C ASN A 6 14.01 -23.67 2.91
N LEU A 7 13.36 -22.58 3.34
CA LEU A 7 11.95 -22.31 3.02
C LEU A 7 11.79 -22.02 1.52
N GLN A 8 10.83 -22.70 0.89
CA GLN A 8 10.34 -22.38 -0.43
C GLN A 8 9.21 -21.33 -0.35
N GLU A 9 8.77 -20.80 -1.48
CA GLU A 9 7.70 -19.78 -1.51
C GLU A 9 6.38 -20.36 -0.97
N GLU A 10 6.10 -21.62 -1.25
CA GLU A 10 4.96 -22.38 -0.76
C GLU A 10 4.97 -22.64 0.75
N ASP A 11 6.14 -22.58 1.40
CA ASP A 11 6.27 -22.75 2.85
C ASP A 11 5.96 -21.46 3.62
N VAL A 12 5.84 -20.32 2.93
CA VAL A 12 5.68 -19.00 3.53
C VAL A 12 4.28 -18.46 3.29
N GLU A 13 3.48 -18.46 4.35
CA GLU A 13 2.19 -17.78 4.37
C GLU A 13 2.35 -16.33 4.82
N TRP A 14 2.10 -15.38 3.91
CA TRP A 14 2.25 -13.95 4.20
C TRP A 14 1.07 -13.35 4.98
N ARG A 15 0.01 -14.12 5.21
CA ARG A 15 -1.19 -13.68 5.94
C ARG A 15 -1.16 -14.17 7.38
N ALA A 16 -1.71 -13.36 8.30
CA ALA A 16 -2.03 -13.86 9.63
C ALA A 16 -3.30 -14.72 9.54
N PRO A 17 -3.30 -15.98 10.00
CA PRO A 17 -4.47 -16.87 9.86
C PRO A 17 -5.77 -16.33 10.47
N TRP A 18 -5.65 -15.47 11.48
CA TRP A 18 -6.78 -14.81 12.16
C TRP A 18 -7.23 -13.50 11.49
N LEU A 19 -6.45 -12.95 10.55
CA LEU A 19 -6.77 -11.71 9.86
C LEU A 19 -7.42 -12.04 8.51
N ILE A 20 -8.76 -12.02 8.49
CA ILE A 20 -9.57 -12.22 7.28
C ILE A 20 -10.34 -10.93 7.00
N PRO A 21 -9.67 -9.90 6.43
CA PRO A 21 -10.29 -8.62 6.18
C PRO A 21 -11.14 -8.70 4.90
N ASP A 22 -12.41 -8.35 4.99
CA ASP A 22 -13.32 -8.21 3.85
C ASP A 22 -12.96 -6.99 2.99
N ARG A 23 -12.42 -5.96 3.63
CA ARG A 23 -12.04 -4.68 3.02
C ARG A 23 -10.67 -4.22 3.48
N ILE A 24 -9.92 -3.66 2.55
CA ILE A 24 -8.59 -3.08 2.77
C ILE A 24 -8.71 -1.57 2.59
N LEU A 25 -8.48 -0.81 3.66
CA LEU A 25 -8.27 0.63 3.56
C LEU A 25 -6.97 0.85 2.80
N TYR A 26 -6.94 1.72 1.79
CA TYR A 26 -5.74 1.88 0.94
C TYR A 26 -5.42 3.31 0.50
N ARG A 27 -6.40 4.21 0.52
CA ARG A 27 -6.29 5.59 0.04
C ARG A 27 -7.10 6.53 0.93
N CYS A 28 -6.63 7.75 1.11
CA CYS A 28 -7.36 8.81 1.80
C CYS A 28 -7.30 10.09 0.97
N GLY A 29 -8.45 10.55 0.47
CA GLY A 29 -8.53 11.72 -0.41
C GLY A 29 -7.58 11.59 -1.61
N LYS A 30 -6.66 12.55 -1.75
CA LYS A 30 -5.64 12.59 -2.82
C LYS A 30 -4.43 11.68 -2.60
N PHE A 31 -4.30 11.04 -1.43
CA PHE A 31 -3.12 10.24 -1.08
C PHE A 31 -3.34 8.79 -1.46
N ASP A 32 -2.46 8.22 -2.31
CA ASP A 32 -2.44 6.79 -2.66
C ASP A 32 -1.92 5.88 -1.51
N TRP A 33 -1.88 6.42 -0.30
CA TRP A 33 -1.55 5.76 0.95
C TRP A 33 -2.43 6.34 2.06
N VAL A 34 -2.42 5.68 3.21
CA VAL A 34 -3.17 6.07 4.40
C VAL A 34 -2.25 6.87 5.33
N PRO A 35 -2.44 8.19 5.46
CA PRO A 35 -1.63 9.00 6.37
C PRO A 35 -2.04 8.77 7.83
N LEU A 36 -1.12 8.24 8.64
CA LEU A 36 -1.31 8.00 10.07
C LEU A 36 -0.65 9.12 10.86
N LEU A 37 -1.47 9.87 11.62
CA LEU A 37 -0.97 10.89 12.54
C LEU A 37 -0.50 10.23 13.84
N GLY A 38 0.76 10.45 14.20
CA GLY A 38 1.37 10.01 15.44
C GLY A 38 1.67 11.17 16.39
N ILE A 39 2.38 10.85 17.48
CA ILE A 39 2.75 11.82 18.54
C ILE A 39 3.83 12.80 18.04
N TRP A 40 4.75 12.32 17.19
CA TRP A 40 5.91 13.10 16.73
C TRP A 40 5.80 13.66 15.30
N GLY A 41 4.74 13.30 14.58
CA GLY A 41 4.62 13.55 13.15
C GLY A 41 3.53 12.69 12.51
N ALA A 42 3.66 12.45 11.22
CA ALA A 42 2.83 11.50 10.48
C ALA A 42 3.69 10.54 9.67
N VAL A 43 3.16 9.34 9.42
CA VAL A 43 3.75 8.34 8.53
C VAL A 43 2.68 7.84 7.55
N GLY A 44 3.08 7.55 6.32
CA GLY A 44 2.20 6.94 5.34
C GLY A 44 2.21 5.43 5.47
N TYR A 45 1.06 4.85 5.81
CA TYR A 45 0.85 3.44 5.64
C TYR A 45 0.40 3.16 4.21
N ALA A 46 1.12 2.30 3.47
CA ALA A 46 0.82 2.00 2.07
C ALA A 46 0.38 0.52 1.88
N PRO A 47 -0.88 0.20 2.21
CA PRO A 47 -1.49 -1.13 2.09
C PRO A 47 -1.28 -1.82 0.75
N LEU A 48 -1.23 -1.06 -0.35
CA LEU A 48 -1.03 -1.58 -1.69
C LEU A 48 0.32 -2.30 -1.86
N LEU A 49 1.33 -1.98 -1.05
CA LEU A 49 2.64 -2.66 -1.08
C LEU A 49 2.61 -4.07 -0.44
N VAL A 50 1.56 -4.38 0.33
CA VAL A 50 1.50 -5.57 1.21
C VAL A 50 0.19 -6.34 1.10
N LEU A 51 -0.47 -6.32 -0.07
CA LEU A 51 -1.76 -6.97 -0.30
C LEU A 51 -1.76 -8.48 0.00
N ARG A 52 -0.60 -9.15 -0.14
CA ARG A 52 -0.45 -10.56 0.25
C ARG A 52 -0.75 -10.83 1.73
N GLN A 53 -0.48 -9.85 2.60
CA GLN A 53 -0.81 -9.96 4.03
C GLN A 53 -2.30 -9.98 4.31
N TYR A 54 -3.08 -9.42 3.39
CA TYR A 54 -4.54 -9.40 3.42
C TYR A 54 -5.16 -10.60 2.69
N GLY A 55 -4.34 -11.56 2.23
CA GLY A 55 -4.78 -12.68 1.39
C GLY A 55 -5.22 -12.25 -0.01
N SER A 56 -4.86 -11.04 -0.43
CA SER A 56 -5.23 -10.49 -1.74
C SER A 56 -4.09 -10.65 -2.74
N ARG A 57 -4.44 -10.72 -4.03
CA ARG A 57 -3.46 -10.74 -5.11
C ARG A 57 -2.66 -9.43 -5.11
N GLN A 58 -1.34 -9.57 -5.23
CA GLN A 58 -0.40 -8.47 -5.28
C GLN A 58 -0.16 -8.03 -6.71
N PHE A 59 -0.42 -6.75 -6.96
CA PHE A 59 -0.17 -6.05 -8.22
C PHE A 59 0.92 -4.99 -8.02
N MET A 60 1.36 -4.37 -9.11
CA MET A 60 2.29 -3.24 -9.04
C MET A 60 1.62 -2.06 -8.29
N PRO A 61 2.14 -1.66 -7.12
CA PRO A 61 1.50 -0.62 -6.31
C PRO A 61 1.87 0.78 -6.83
N THR A 62 0.97 1.75 -6.62
CA THR A 62 1.31 3.16 -6.80
C THR A 62 2.31 3.58 -5.73
N THR A 63 3.51 3.98 -6.16
CA THR A 63 4.55 4.51 -5.28
C THR A 63 4.67 6.03 -5.33
N HIS A 64 3.85 6.69 -6.16
CA HIS A 64 3.85 8.14 -6.27
C HIS A 64 3.64 8.77 -4.90
N GLY A 65 4.42 9.80 -4.57
CA GLY A 65 4.29 10.56 -3.33
C GLY A 65 4.67 9.82 -2.03
N LEU A 66 5.06 8.53 -2.06
CA LEU A 66 5.48 7.80 -0.86
C LEU A 66 6.66 8.47 -0.13
N ALA A 67 7.58 9.12 -0.85
CA ALA A 67 8.68 9.85 -0.21
C ALA A 67 8.20 11.06 0.63
N GLN A 68 6.98 11.55 0.40
CA GLN A 68 6.36 12.67 1.11
C GLN A 68 5.40 12.19 2.21
N CYS A 69 5.30 10.87 2.41
CA CYS A 69 4.33 10.26 3.31
C CYS A 69 4.68 10.45 4.79
N GLU A 70 5.93 10.82 5.08
CA GLU A 70 6.44 11.05 6.42
C GLU A 70 6.77 12.54 6.63
N PHE A 71 6.39 13.07 7.80
CA PHE A 71 6.89 14.37 8.27
C PHE A 71 6.82 14.48 9.78
N SER A 72 7.68 15.34 10.36
CA SER A 72 7.66 15.65 11.80
C SER A 72 6.93 16.94 12.10
N TYR A 73 6.40 17.09 13.32
CA TYR A 73 5.78 18.35 13.77
C TYR A 73 6.77 19.50 14.03
N ARG A 74 8.07 19.27 13.83
CA ARG A 74 9.10 20.30 13.99
C ARG A 74 9.33 21.12 12.72
N GLY A 75 8.85 20.65 11.57
CA GLY A 75 9.02 21.36 10.29
C GLY A 75 8.01 22.49 10.10
N ASP A 76 8.37 23.44 9.24
CA ASP A 76 7.44 24.49 8.82
C ASP A 76 6.19 23.90 8.16
N ASN A 77 5.06 24.61 8.31
CA ASN A 77 3.77 24.22 7.73
C ASN A 77 3.15 22.90 8.24
N TYR A 78 3.67 22.30 9.32
CA TYR A 78 3.11 21.04 9.85
C TYR A 78 1.61 21.14 10.17
N LYS A 79 1.13 22.27 10.72
CA LYS A 79 -0.30 22.48 11.03
C LYS A 79 -1.17 22.41 9.78
N LYS A 80 -0.67 22.93 8.65
CA LYS A 80 -1.35 22.84 7.35
C LYS A 80 -1.40 21.38 6.88
N LYS A 81 -0.29 20.65 6.96
CA LYS A 81 -0.22 19.22 6.62
C LYS A 81 -1.17 18.37 7.48
N VAL A 82 -1.22 18.63 8.78
CA VAL A 82 -2.17 17.96 9.70
C VAL A 82 -3.61 18.23 9.28
N LYS A 83 -3.96 19.48 8.97
CA LYS A 83 -5.31 19.82 8.48
C LYS A 83 -5.65 19.11 7.17
N GLU A 84 -4.72 19.07 6.21
CA GLU A 84 -4.91 18.34 4.94
C GLU A 84 -5.14 16.85 5.17
N ILE A 85 -4.38 16.23 6.06
CA ILE A 85 -4.54 14.81 6.42
C ILE A 85 -5.90 14.57 7.08
N SER A 86 -6.27 15.39 8.07
CA SER A 86 -7.57 15.29 8.74
C SER A 86 -8.73 15.42 7.74
N GLN A 87 -8.62 16.30 6.74
CA GLN A 87 -9.62 16.41 5.68
C GLN A 87 -9.63 15.20 4.75
N ALA A 88 -8.47 14.65 4.41
CA ALA A 88 -8.36 13.47 3.56
C ALA A 88 -8.99 12.22 4.19
N TRP A 89 -8.98 12.12 5.53
CA TRP A 89 -9.65 11.03 6.26
C TRP A 89 -11.16 11.00 6.07
N ASN A 90 -11.79 12.13 5.74
CA ASN A 90 -13.23 12.17 5.39
C ASN A 90 -13.52 11.50 4.03
N GLN A 91 -12.49 11.19 3.25
CA GLN A 91 -12.56 10.56 1.93
C GLN A 91 -11.74 9.27 1.94
N ALA A 92 -11.89 8.46 2.98
CA ALA A 92 -11.20 7.19 3.12
C ALA A 92 -11.77 6.16 2.12
N CYS A 93 -10.90 5.59 1.29
CA CYS A 93 -11.27 4.60 0.28
C CYS A 93 -10.86 3.20 0.74
N ARG A 94 -11.80 2.25 0.57
CA ARG A 94 -11.59 0.83 0.84
C ARG A 94 -11.84 0.04 -0.44
N MET A 95 -11.03 -0.98 -0.66
CA MET A 95 -11.28 -1.99 -1.70
C MET A 95 -11.76 -3.29 -1.04
N LYS A 96 -12.49 -4.12 -1.77
CA LYS A 96 -12.74 -5.50 -1.33
C LYS A 96 -11.45 -6.31 -1.43
N SER A 97 -11.17 -7.13 -0.41
CA SER A 97 -10.12 -8.14 -0.52
C SER A 97 -10.57 -9.23 -1.49
N LEU A 98 -9.73 -9.56 -2.47
CA LEU A 98 -10.01 -10.61 -3.44
C LEU A 98 -9.18 -11.84 -3.07
N VAL A 99 -9.84 -12.93 -2.66
CA VAL A 99 -9.16 -14.21 -2.46
C VAL A 99 -8.90 -14.82 -3.84
N VAL A 100 -7.63 -14.86 -4.26
CA VAL A 100 -7.27 -15.33 -5.60
C VAL A 100 -6.13 -16.34 -5.54
N GLY A 101 -6.21 -17.40 -6.34
CA GLY A 101 -5.27 -18.53 -6.31
C GLY A 101 -3.79 -18.17 -6.56
N SER A 102 -3.49 -17.30 -7.54
CA SER A 102 -2.14 -16.73 -7.67
C SER A 102 -2.04 -15.44 -6.86
N MET A 103 -1.10 -15.42 -5.91
CA MET A 103 -0.87 -14.30 -4.97
C MET A 103 -0.12 -13.11 -5.59
N THR A 104 0.47 -13.25 -6.78
CA THR A 104 1.23 -12.19 -7.46
C THR A 104 0.91 -12.16 -8.94
N THR A 105 0.99 -10.97 -9.56
CA THR A 105 0.95 -10.85 -11.03
C THR A 105 2.34 -10.84 -11.64
N PRO A 106 2.48 -11.22 -12.93
CA PRO A 106 3.76 -11.13 -13.64
C PRO A 106 4.37 -9.73 -13.60
N GLU A 107 3.55 -8.68 -13.74
CA GLU A 107 3.97 -7.28 -13.73
C GLU A 107 4.55 -6.89 -12.36
N TYR A 108 3.96 -7.39 -11.27
CA TYR A 108 4.50 -7.18 -9.93
C TYR A 108 5.89 -7.83 -9.77
N SER A 109 6.06 -9.05 -10.26
CA SER A 109 7.34 -9.77 -10.20
C SER A 109 8.43 -9.05 -10.99
N GLU A 110 8.09 -8.52 -12.17
CA GLU A 110 8.99 -7.70 -12.98
C GLU A 110 9.35 -6.38 -12.28
N TRP A 111 8.34 -5.65 -11.78
CA TRP A 111 8.53 -4.42 -11.02
C TRP A 111 9.42 -4.62 -9.79
N ARG A 112 9.19 -5.70 -9.03
CA ARG A 112 9.97 -6.03 -7.84
C ARG A 112 11.42 -6.36 -8.21
N SER A 113 11.64 -7.12 -9.28
CA SER A 113 12.98 -7.48 -9.75
C SER A 113 13.78 -6.25 -10.20
N LYS A 114 13.12 -5.30 -10.88
CA LYS A 114 13.71 -4.00 -11.23
C LYS A 114 14.09 -3.20 -9.98
N ARG A 115 13.22 -3.10 -8.96
CA ARG A 115 13.54 -2.41 -7.69
C ARG A 115 14.69 -3.02 -6.90
N ILE A 116 14.86 -4.34 -6.96
CA ILE A 116 15.98 -5.02 -6.27
C ILE A 116 17.30 -4.66 -6.95
N ASN A 117 17.27 -4.40 -8.25
CA ASN A 117 18.46 -4.13 -9.06
C ASN A 117 18.72 -2.62 -9.28
N ASP A 118 17.70 -1.75 -9.19
CA ASP A 118 17.78 -0.33 -9.53
C ASP A 118 17.43 0.59 -8.35
N ASN A 119 18.32 1.55 -8.07
CA ASN A 119 18.02 2.77 -7.34
C ASN A 119 16.81 3.47 -8.00
N ILE A 120 15.76 3.69 -7.22
CA ILE A 120 14.42 4.19 -7.56
C ILE A 120 14.41 5.17 -8.75
N SER A 121 13.92 4.72 -9.91
CA SER A 121 13.44 5.62 -10.97
C SER A 121 11.94 5.81 -10.84
N GLU A 122 11.48 7.06 -10.91
CA GLU A 122 10.07 7.44 -10.85
C GLU A 122 9.24 6.72 -11.92
N ILE A 123 8.23 5.97 -11.50
CA ILE A 123 7.34 5.24 -12.40
C ILE A 123 6.20 6.16 -12.86
N ASN A 124 5.99 6.16 -14.17
CA ASN A 124 5.04 6.97 -14.93
C ASN A 124 3.57 6.67 -14.58
N SER A 125 2.69 7.65 -14.76
CA SER A 125 1.28 7.67 -14.32
C SER A 125 0.34 6.62 -14.96
N GLU A 126 0.81 5.85 -15.94
CA GLU A 126 0.00 4.86 -16.68
C GLU A 126 -0.50 3.71 -15.79
N GLY A 127 0.27 3.32 -14.78
CA GLY A 127 -0.11 2.24 -13.84
C GLY A 127 -1.30 2.58 -12.93
N VAL A 128 -1.60 3.87 -12.75
CA VAL A 128 -2.71 4.33 -11.90
C VAL A 128 -4.06 3.97 -12.51
N ARG A 129 -4.20 4.02 -13.85
CA ARG A 129 -5.43 3.70 -14.58
C ARG A 129 -5.80 2.22 -14.53
N GLN A 130 -4.82 1.32 -14.62
CA GLN A 130 -5.07 -0.12 -14.55
C GLN A 130 -5.53 -0.56 -13.15
N MET A 131 -5.00 0.07 -12.09
CA MET A 131 -5.35 -0.28 -10.71
C MET A 131 -6.81 0.01 -10.39
N GLU A 132 -7.38 1.11 -10.86
CA GLU A 132 -8.80 1.43 -10.64
C GLU A 132 -9.75 0.47 -11.36
N GLU A 133 -9.29 -0.17 -12.45
CA GLU A 133 -10.07 -1.15 -13.20
C GLU A 133 -10.11 -2.52 -12.50
N TYR A 134 -9.02 -2.90 -11.81
CA TYR A 134 -8.97 -4.09 -10.94
C TYR A 134 -9.68 -3.90 -9.60
N LEU A 135 -9.66 -2.68 -9.08
CA LEU A 135 -10.26 -2.34 -7.80
C LEU A 135 -11.69 -1.86 -8.04
N GLN A 136 -12.69 -2.73 -7.87
CA GLN A 136 -14.10 -2.31 -7.77
C GLN A 136 -14.26 -1.39 -6.54
N ALA A 137 -13.93 -0.12 -6.71
CA ALA A 137 -13.90 0.87 -5.64
C ALA A 137 -15.35 1.19 -5.24
N ILE A 138 -15.66 0.97 -3.97
CA ILE A 138 -16.93 1.36 -3.37
C ILE A 138 -16.62 2.55 -2.45
N PRO A 139 -17.20 3.74 -2.68
CA PRO A 139 -17.08 4.86 -1.75
C PRO A 139 -17.58 4.46 -0.36
N SER A 140 -16.99 5.02 0.70
CA SER A 140 -17.60 4.89 2.03
C SER A 140 -18.94 5.61 2.03
N GLU A 141 -19.96 4.98 2.60
CA GLU A 141 -21.18 5.65 3.07
C GLU A 141 -20.85 6.70 4.14
#